data_AF-A0A139PMT0-F1
#
_entry.id   AF-A0A139PMT0-F1
#
_cell.length_a   1.000
_cell.length_b   1.000
_cell.length_c   1.000
_cell.angle_alpha   90.00
_cell.angle_beta   90.00
_cell.angle_gamma   90.00
#
_symmetry.space_group_name_H-M   'P 1'
#
loop_
_entity.id
_entity.type
_entity.pdbx_description
1 polymer ?
#
loop_
_entity_poly.entity_id
_entity_poly.type
_entity_poly.pdbx_seq_one_letter_code
_entity_poly.pdbx_strand_id
1 'polypeptide(L)'
;MKKETFTEKLIKRTYGISGPLDEYKRRETDRIGNQVFIVLFYLMIFGNLIPLLLAYKYPQEVALIYPPLILVIALISAGYVTYKIEKNRNYSY
;
A
#
# COMPACT_ATOMS: atom_id res chain seq x y z
N MET A 1 -27.00 17.79 8.99
CA MET A 1 -26.10 16.67 8.60
C MET A 1 -24.68 17.20 8.51
N LYS A 2 -23.71 16.59 9.18
CA LYS A 2 -22.29 16.92 8.95
C LYS A 2 -21.96 16.58 7.50
N LYS A 3 -21.43 17.55 6.75
CA LYS A 3 -20.96 17.30 5.37
C LYS A 3 -19.71 16.45 5.45
N GLU A 4 -19.69 15.35 4.70
CA GLU A 4 -18.49 14.53 4.54
C GLU A 4 -17.41 15.33 3.81
N THR A 5 -16.19 15.24 4.33
CA THR A 5 -14.99 15.80 3.73
C THR A 5 -14.56 14.97 2.50
N PHE A 6 -13.75 15.58 1.62
CA PHE A 6 -13.19 14.88 0.46
C PHE A 6 -12.38 13.64 0.86
N THR A 7 -11.62 13.74 1.95
CA THR A 7 -10.83 12.64 2.52
C THR A 7 -11.70 11.47 2.96
N GLU A 8 -12.83 11.72 3.63
CA GLU A 8 -13.75 10.68 4.05
C GLU A 8 -14.37 9.95 2.84
N LYS A 9 -14.73 10.68 1.79
CA LYS A 9 -15.22 10.06 0.54
C LYS A 9 -14.16 9.18 -0.12
N LEU A 10 -12.91 9.64 -0.16
CA LEU A 10 -11.80 8.87 -0.72
C LEU A 10 -11.58 7.57 0.07
N ILE A 11 -11.51 7.67 1.40
CA ILE A 11 -11.37 6.51 2.29
C ILE A 11 -12.53 5.54 2.08
N LYS A 12 -13.77 6.02 2.10
CA LYS A 12 -14.94 5.16 1.90
C LYS A 12 -14.91 4.42 0.57
N ARG A 13 -14.49 5.10 -0.52
CA ARG A 13 -14.37 4.49 -1.84
C ARG A 13 -13.23 3.46 -1.89
N THR A 14 -12.07 3.78 -1.32
CA THR A 14 -10.90 2.90 -1.30
C THR A 14 -11.13 1.65 -0.45
N TYR A 15 -11.85 1.79 0.67
CA TYR A 15 -12.13 0.70 1.61
C TYR A 15 -13.54 0.10 1.45
N GLY A 16 -14.31 0.49 0.43
CA GLY A 16 -15.65 -0.06 0.14
C GLY A 16 -16.70 0.17 1.24
N ILE A 17 -16.59 1.25 2.01
CA ILE A 17 -17.50 1.56 3.13
C ILE A 17 -18.70 2.36 2.62
N SER A 18 -19.90 1.77 2.66
CA SER A 18 -21.16 2.40 2.23
C SER A 18 -21.86 3.24 3.32
N GLY A 19 -21.58 2.99 4.59
CA GLY A 19 -22.19 3.68 5.75
C GLY A 19 -21.38 4.88 6.28
N PRO A 20 -21.83 5.57 7.35
CA PRO A 20 -21.03 6.59 8.03
C PRO A 20 -19.69 6.00 8.52
N LEU A 21 -18.63 6.80 8.42
CA LEU A 21 -17.31 6.41 8.93
C LEU A 21 -17.33 6.62 10.45
N ASP A 22 -17.71 5.57 11.18
CA ASP A 22 -17.67 5.58 12.64
C ASP A 22 -16.23 5.47 13.18
N GLU A 23 -16.07 5.76 14.48
CA GLU A 23 -14.77 5.74 15.18
C GLU A 23 -14.08 4.36 15.06
N TYR A 24 -14.85 3.28 15.05
CA TYR A 24 -14.34 1.91 14.98
C TYR A 24 -13.79 1.58 13.59
N LYS A 25 -14.56 1.85 12.53
CA LYS A 25 -14.18 1.69 11.13
C LYS A 25 -12.99 2.56 10.79
N ARG A 26 -12.91 3.76 11.36
CA ARG A 26 -11.74 4.64 11.19
C ARG A 26 -10.49 4.00 11.79
N ARG A 27 -10.55 3.49 13.02
CA ARG A 27 -9.42 2.77 13.64
C ARG A 27 -9.01 1.51 12.89
N GLU A 28 -9.96 0.75 12.36
CA GLU A 28 -9.64 -0.46 11.59
C GLU A 28 -8.99 -0.11 10.25
N THR A 29 -9.53 0.91 9.57
CA THR A 29 -8.95 1.48 8.35
C THR A 29 -7.53 1.99 8.60
N ASP A 30 -7.30 2.71 9.69
CA ASP A 30 -5.97 3.22 10.06
C ASP A 30 -5.00 2.08 10.41
N ARG A 31 -5.46 1.04 11.11
CA ARG A 31 -4.63 -0.14 11.44
C ARG A 31 -4.19 -0.87 10.16
N ILE A 32 -5.13 -1.08 9.24
CA ILE A 32 -4.87 -1.70 7.95
C ILE A 32 -3.91 -0.82 7.13
N GLY A 33 -4.25 0.46 6.98
CA GLY A 33 -3.45 1.43 6.24
C GLY A 33 -2.01 1.52 6.76
N ASN A 34 -1.83 1.51 8.08
CA ASN A 34 -0.50 1.54 8.69
C ASN A 34 0.32 0.26 8.43
N GLN A 35 -0.31 -0.93 8.46
CA GLN A 35 0.37 -2.18 8.11
C GLN A 35 0.84 -2.18 6.66
N VAL A 36 -0.01 -1.71 5.75
CA VAL A 36 0.34 -1.56 4.32
C VAL A 36 1.45 -0.54 4.13
N PHE A 37 1.33 0.59 4.81
CA PHE A 37 2.32 1.66 4.78
C PHE A 37 3.69 1.16 5.20
N ILE A 38 3.81 0.42 6.31
CA ILE A 38 5.09 -0.11 6.79
C ILE A 38 5.74 -1.04 5.74
N VAL A 39 4.95 -1.93 5.13
CA VAL A 39 5.47 -2.85 4.10
C VAL A 39 5.95 -2.09 2.86
N LEU A 40 5.12 -1.17 2.34
CA LEU A 40 5.47 -0.35 1.18
C LEU A 40 6.66 0.58 1.47
N PHE A 41 6.74 1.13 2.68
CA PHE A 41 7.81 2.03 3.10
C PHE A 41 9.17 1.33 3.08
N TYR A 42 9.28 0.16 3.71
CA TYR A 42 10.54 -0.59 3.68
C TYR A 42 10.87 -1.14 2.30
N LEU A 43 9.88 -1.57 1.52
CA LEU A 43 10.07 -1.99 0.13
C LEU A 43 10.64 -0.84 -0.72
N MET A 44 10.14 0.38 -0.54
CA MET A 44 10.67 1.54 -1.26
C MET A 44 12.08 1.91 -0.82
N ILE A 45 12.39 1.89 0.48
CA ILE A 45 13.74 2.22 0.96
C ILE A 45 14.76 1.17 0.48
N PHE A 46 14.52 -0.10 0.81
CA PHE A 46 15.50 -1.16 0.54
C PHE A 46 15.51 -1.58 -0.94
N GLY A 47 14.36 -1.55 -1.61
CA GLY A 47 14.27 -1.82 -3.03
C GLY A 47 15.10 -0.84 -3.85
N ASN A 48 15.08 0.44 -3.49
CA ASN A 48 15.80 1.49 -4.24
C ASN A 48 17.25 1.72 -3.78
N LEU A 49 17.63 1.30 -2.58
CA LEU A 49 19.01 1.47 -2.09
C LEU A 49 20.02 0.62 -2.87
N ILE A 50 19.64 -0.61 -3.23
CA ILE A 50 20.46 -1.55 -3.99
C ILE A 50 20.84 -1.00 -5.38
N PRO A 51 19.89 -0.65 -6.26
CA PRO A 51 20.21 -0.10 -7.59
C PRO A 51 20.93 1.24 -7.50
N LEU A 52 20.69 2.06 -6.47
CA LEU A 52 21.44 3.29 -6.27
C LEU A 52 22.95 3.02 -6.15
N LEU A 53 23.35 1.97 -5.43
CA LEU A 53 24.75 1.57 -5.29
C LEU A 53 25.27 0.86 -6.56
N LEU A 54 24.46 -0.01 -7.18
CA LEU A 54 24.85 -0.76 -8.38
C LEU A 54 24.97 0.12 -9.63
N ALA A 55 24.20 1.20 -9.74
CA ALA A 55 24.20 2.09 -10.89
C ALA A 55 25.57 2.76 -11.11
N TYR A 56 26.38 2.93 -10.07
CA TYR A 56 27.75 3.44 -10.20
C TYR A 56 28.65 2.52 -11.03
N LYS A 57 28.39 1.21 -11.02
CA LYS A 57 29.23 0.21 -11.71
C LYS A 57 28.56 -0.38 -12.95
N TYR A 58 27.23 -0.52 -12.94
CA TYR A 58 26.46 -1.15 -14.01
C TYR A 58 25.21 -0.32 -14.37
N PRO A 59 25.37 0.92 -14.86
CA PRO A 59 24.24 1.84 -15.06
C PRO A 59 23.22 1.32 -16.09
N GLN A 60 23.68 0.69 -17.16
CA GLN A 60 22.80 0.17 -18.23
C GLN A 60 21.97 -1.02 -17.76
N GLU A 61 22.60 -1.98 -17.06
CA GLU A 61 21.92 -3.16 -16.54
C GLU A 61 20.88 -2.77 -15.48
N VAL A 62 21.24 -1.86 -14.57
CA VAL A 62 20.31 -1.34 -13.56
C VAL A 62 19.13 -0.65 -14.24
N ALA A 63 19.37 0.21 -15.25
CA ALA A 63 18.29 0.90 -15.95
C ALA A 63 17.33 -0.03 -16.70
N LEU A 64 17.81 -1.19 -17.19
CA LEU A 64 16.99 -2.17 -17.90
C LEU A 64 16.27 -3.15 -16.96
N ILE A 65 16.97 -3.66 -15.96
CA ILE A 65 16.49 -4.79 -15.13
C ILE A 65 15.73 -4.29 -13.90
N TYR A 66 16.18 -3.20 -13.27
CA TYR A 66 15.60 -2.76 -12.02
C TYR A 66 14.15 -2.25 -12.15
N PRO A 67 13.79 -1.40 -13.14
CA PRO A 67 12.41 -0.92 -13.27
C PRO A 67 11.35 -2.03 -13.41
N PRO A 68 11.51 -3.06 -14.28
CA PRO A 68 10.54 -4.14 -14.33
C PRO A 68 10.58 -5.02 -13.06
N LEU A 69 11.74 -5.23 -12.45
CA LEU A 69 11.86 -6.01 -11.22
C LEU A 69 11.12 -5.38 -10.05
N ILE A 70 11.34 -4.08 -9.80
CA ILE A 70 10.66 -3.37 -8.71
C ILE A 70 9.15 -3.28 -8.95
N LEU A 71 8.72 -3.17 -10.22
CA LEU A 71 7.30 -3.19 -10.58
C LEU A 71 6.64 -4.54 -10.22
N VAL A 72 7.27 -5.67 -10.57
CA VAL A 72 6.74 -7.00 -10.22
C VAL A 72 6.65 -7.18 -8.70
N ILE A 73 7.69 -6.79 -7.96
CA ILE A 73 7.70 -6.87 -6.49
C ILE A 73 6.62 -5.97 -5.88
N ALA A 74 6.41 -4.77 -6.42
CA ALA A 74 5.35 -3.86 -6.00
C ALA A 74 3.96 -4.45 -6.27
N LEU A 75 3.73 -5.08 -7.44
CA LEU A 75 2.46 -5.72 -7.77
C LEU A 75 2.17 -6.92 -6.86
N ILE A 76 3.16 -7.77 -6.57
CA ILE A 76 3.01 -8.89 -5.63
C ILE A 76 2.68 -8.35 -4.23
N SER A 77 3.39 -7.32 -3.78
CA SER A 77 3.17 -6.72 -2.46
C SER A 77 1.79 -6.07 -2.35
N ALA A 78 1.34 -5.37 -3.40
CA ALA A 78 0.01 -4.79 -3.49
C ALA A 78 -1.09 -5.88 -3.51
N GLY A 79 -0.86 -6.99 -4.22
CA GLY A 79 -1.75 -8.15 -4.23
C GLY A 79 -1.85 -8.82 -2.86
N TYR A 80 -0.72 -9.08 -2.21
CA TYR A 80 -0.67 -9.65 -0.86
C TYR A 80 -1.36 -8.74 0.17
N VAL A 81 -1.11 -7.44 0.10
CA VAL A 81 -1.79 -6.44 0.92
C VAL A 81 -3.28 -6.52 0.70
N THR A 82 -3.75 -6.42 -0.55
CA THR A 82 -5.17 -6.46 -0.89
C THR A 82 -5.84 -7.74 -0.38
N TYR A 83 -5.19 -8.89 -0.58
CA TYR A 83 -5.64 -10.18 -0.04
C TYR A 83 -5.74 -10.16 1.49
N LYS A 84 -4.73 -9.61 2.17
CA LYS A 84 -4.72 -9.54 3.64
C LYS A 84 -5.79 -8.59 4.19
N ILE A 85 -6.07 -7.50 3.47
CA ILE A 85 -7.18 -6.57 3.78
C ILE A 85 -8.51 -7.30 3.69
N GLU A 86 -8.75 -7.99 2.58
CA GLU A 86 -9.98 -8.74 2.34
C GLU A 86 -10.17 -9.88 3.33
N LYS A 87 -9.10 -10.63 3.61
CA LYS A 87 -9.09 -11.68 4.61
C LYS A 87 -9.43 -11.16 6.01
N ASN A 88 -8.77 -10.09 6.48
CA ASN A 88 -9.06 -9.53 7.80
C ASN A 88 -10.50 -8.99 7.89
N ARG A 89 -11.07 -8.45 6.80
CA ARG A 89 -12.47 -8.02 6.76
C ARG A 89 -13.45 -9.18 6.99
N ASN A 90 -13.15 -10.37 6.47
CA ASN A 90 -14.03 -11.55 6.59
C ASN A 90 -14.03 -12.20 7.99
N TYR A 91 -13.09 -11.86 8.88
CA TYR A 91 -13.05 -12.37 10.27
C TYR A 91 -13.60 -11.38 11.31
N SER A 92 -13.99 -10.17 10.90
CA SER A 92 -14.57 -9.13 11.78
C SER A 92 -16.12 -9.16 11.81
N TYR A 93 -16.76 -10.24 11.34
CA TYR A 93 -18.22 -10.44 11.39
C TYR A 93 -18.62 -11.52 12.39
#